data_AF-A0A428P4A3-F1
#
_entry.id   AF-A0A428P4A3-F1
#
_cell.length_a   1.000
_cell.length_b   1.000
_cell.length_c   1.000
_cell.angle_alpha   90.00
_cell.angle_beta   90.00
_cell.angle_gamma   90.00
#
_symmetry.space_group_name_H-M   'P 1'
#
loop_
_entity.id
_entity.type
_entity.pdbx_description
1 polymer ?
#
loop_
_entity_poly.entity_id
_entity_poly.type
_entity_poly.pdbx_seq_one_letter_code
_entity_poly.pdbx_strand_id
1 'polypeptide(L)'
;MGITAAQVWQFLSDISKWESYYGNCSQITPPPSGPLLQKGDKFSFSTFGFPPLQSEVRELTLPAASSAGRLAWRAWQDGDEDAALDVYHAWLVEDLDYGSVRILTQESQIGKPAAQLATAKPNLMLNGHQDWLDSLVKFTKESTKQA
;
A
#
# COMPACT_ATOMS: atom_id res chain seq x y z
N MET A 1 -5.81 -11.49 21.16
CA MET A 1 -6.52 -10.20 21.09
C MET A 1 -6.58 -9.77 19.64
N GLY A 2 -7.64 -9.05 19.24
CA GLY A 2 -7.73 -8.44 17.91
C GLY A 2 -6.72 -7.30 17.76
N ILE A 3 -6.51 -6.84 16.53
CA ILE A 3 -5.77 -5.61 16.21
C ILE A 3 -6.77 -4.47 16.00
N THR A 4 -6.31 -3.22 16.01
CA THR A 4 -7.11 -2.01 15.74
C THR A 4 -6.68 -1.34 14.44
N ALA A 5 -7.55 -0.51 13.87
CA ALA A 5 -7.24 0.29 12.69
C ALA A 5 -6.01 1.19 12.90
N ALA A 6 -5.85 1.76 14.10
CA ALA A 6 -4.68 2.57 14.44
C ALA A 6 -3.37 1.76 14.42
N GLN A 7 -3.37 0.52 14.92
CA GLN A 7 -2.20 -0.35 14.89
C GLN A 7 -1.83 -0.78 13.47
N VAL A 8 -2.82 -1.09 12.63
CA VAL A 8 -2.58 -1.39 11.21
C VAL A 8 -2.04 -0.15 10.50
N TRP A 9 -2.65 1.00 10.74
CA TRP A 9 -2.28 2.26 10.09
C TRP A 9 -0.83 2.66 10.35
N GLN A 10 -0.32 2.41 11.56
CA GLN A 10 1.08 2.66 11.90
C GLN A 10 2.04 1.98 10.91
N PHE A 11 1.79 0.72 10.55
CA PHE A 11 2.67 -0.05 9.67
C PHE A 11 2.33 0.07 8.18
N LEU A 12 1.10 0.50 7.86
CA LEU A 12 0.72 0.85 6.49
C LEU A 12 1.34 2.19 6.07
N SER A 13 1.26 3.22 6.92
CA SER A 13 1.72 4.58 6.61
C SER A 13 3.22 4.80 6.79
N ASP A 14 3.91 3.93 7.55
CA ASP A 14 5.37 3.92 7.67
C ASP A 14 6.00 3.06 6.59
N ILE A 15 6.43 3.68 5.49
CA ILE A 15 6.97 2.95 4.33
C ILE A 15 8.31 2.26 4.65
N SER A 16 9.01 2.67 5.72
CA SER A 16 10.24 1.98 6.14
C SER A 16 9.99 0.54 6.62
N LYS A 17 8.72 0.17 6.85
CA LYS A 17 8.34 -1.17 7.31
C LYS A 17 7.93 -2.11 6.19
N TRP A 18 7.62 -1.61 4.98
CA TRP A 18 7.04 -2.44 3.94
C TRP A 18 7.94 -3.63 3.56
N GLU A 19 9.24 -3.43 3.40
CA GLU A 19 10.20 -4.52 3.09
C GLU A 19 10.30 -5.56 4.22
N SER A 20 9.93 -5.20 5.46
CA SER A 20 10.01 -6.12 6.61
C SER A 20 8.87 -7.14 6.65
N TYR A 21 7.77 -6.88 5.93
CA TYR A 21 6.62 -7.80 5.91
C TYR A 21 6.14 -8.16 4.50
N TYR A 22 6.34 -7.33 3.49
CA TYR A 22 5.84 -7.56 2.14
C TYR A 22 6.99 -7.84 1.16
N GLY A 23 7.16 -9.10 0.79
CA GLY A 23 8.30 -9.56 -0.02
C GLY A 23 8.31 -9.07 -1.47
N ASN A 24 7.20 -8.53 -1.97
CA ASN A 24 7.10 -7.92 -3.30
C ASN A 24 7.30 -6.39 -3.27
N CYS A 25 7.91 -5.84 -2.22
CA CYS A 25 8.31 -4.44 -2.13
C CYS A 25 9.81 -4.35 -1.84
N SER A 26 10.50 -3.44 -2.52
CA SER A 26 11.93 -3.19 -2.31
C SER A 26 12.34 -1.78 -2.77
N GLN A 27 13.60 -1.39 -2.50
CA GLN A 27 14.23 -0.17 -3.02
C GLN A 27 13.46 1.11 -2.64
N ILE A 28 12.94 1.15 -1.42
CA ILE A 28 12.12 2.27 -0.94
C ILE A 28 12.98 3.52 -0.74
N THR A 29 12.56 4.63 -1.33
CA THR A 29 13.09 5.97 -1.05
C THR A 29 12.02 6.80 -0.36
N PRO A 30 12.19 7.17 0.92
CA PRO A 30 11.21 7.96 1.66
C PRO A 30 11.17 9.42 1.22
N PRO A 31 10.05 10.12 1.47
CA PRO A 31 9.96 11.55 1.24
C PRO A 31 10.84 12.32 2.25
N PRO A 32 11.18 13.60 1.97
CA PRO A 32 11.95 14.44 2.89
C PRO A 32 11.28 14.66 4.26
N SER A 33 9.95 14.51 4.34
CA SER A 33 9.14 14.58 5.55
C SER A 33 9.38 13.41 6.52
N GLY A 34 10.08 12.36 6.07
CA GLY A 34 10.34 11.14 6.84
C GLY A 34 9.57 9.93 6.31
N PRO A 35 9.67 8.76 6.96
CA PRO A 35 9.10 7.53 6.44
C PRO A 35 7.58 7.40 6.66
N LEU A 36 7.01 8.23 7.53
CA LEU A 36 5.56 8.32 7.74
C LEU A 36 4.97 9.23 6.67
N LEU A 37 4.17 8.64 5.77
CA LEU A 37 3.55 9.36 4.67
C LEU A 37 2.65 10.50 5.16
N GLN A 38 2.72 11.62 4.44
CA GLN A 38 1.86 12.78 4.55
C GLN A 38 1.23 13.09 3.19
N LYS A 39 0.10 13.79 3.17
CA LYS A 39 -0.53 14.20 1.90
C LYS A 39 0.42 15.10 1.11
N GLY A 40 0.64 14.78 -0.16
CA GLY A 40 1.56 15.49 -1.06
C GLY A 40 3.00 14.99 -1.02
N ASP A 41 3.33 14.03 -0.14
CA ASP A 41 4.65 13.44 -0.09
C ASP A 41 4.98 12.70 -1.38
N LYS A 42 6.25 12.84 -1.81
CA LYS A 42 6.80 12.15 -2.97
C LYS A 42 7.83 11.13 -2.53
N PHE A 43 7.62 9.89 -2.94
CA PHE A 43 8.45 8.74 -2.56
C PHE A 43 8.58 7.79 -3.75
N SER A 44 9.37 6.74 -3.61
CA SER A 44 9.42 5.67 -4.61
C SER A 44 9.66 4.31 -3.98
N PHE A 45 9.25 3.26 -4.69
CA PHE A 45 9.48 1.88 -4.31
C PHE A 45 9.34 0.98 -5.54
N SER A 46 10.04 -0.16 -5.53
CA SER A 46 9.93 -1.21 -6.54
C SER A 46 8.92 -2.25 -6.08
N THR A 47 8.06 -2.69 -7.01
CA THR A 47 7.09 -3.76 -6.75
C THR A 47 6.72 -4.50 -8.03
N PHE A 48 6.24 -5.74 -7.92
CA PHE A 48 5.83 -6.56 -9.07
C PHE A 48 6.90 -6.67 -10.19
N GLY A 49 8.17 -6.55 -9.84
CA GLY A 49 9.29 -6.55 -10.80
C GLY A 49 9.48 -5.24 -11.57
N PHE A 50 8.64 -4.21 -11.35
CA PHE A 50 8.89 -2.86 -11.85
C PHE A 50 10.06 -2.22 -11.09
N PRO A 51 10.87 -1.38 -11.78
CA PRO A 51 11.84 -0.53 -11.10
C PRO A 51 11.13 0.48 -10.17
N PRO A 52 11.88 1.26 -9.36
CA PRO A 52 11.25 2.18 -8.41
C PRO A 52 10.29 3.14 -9.11
N LEU A 53 8.99 3.00 -8.84
CA LEU A 53 7.94 3.84 -9.40
C LEU A 53 7.92 5.19 -8.68
N GLN A 54 7.87 6.29 -9.43
CA GLN A 54 7.65 7.60 -8.84
C GLN A 54 6.27 7.62 -8.21
N SER A 55 6.15 8.05 -6.97
CA SER A 55 4.88 8.03 -6.24
C SER A 55 4.60 9.36 -5.55
N GLU A 56 3.32 9.74 -5.48
CA GLU A 56 2.85 10.91 -4.76
C GLU A 56 1.58 10.59 -3.98
N VAL A 57 1.57 10.90 -2.67
CA VAL A 57 0.39 10.71 -1.82
C VAL A 57 -0.69 11.72 -2.19
N ARG A 58 -1.83 11.23 -2.68
CA ARG A 58 -2.97 12.04 -3.15
C ARG A 58 -4.07 12.17 -2.10
N GLU A 59 -4.22 11.18 -1.24
CA GLU A 59 -5.17 11.16 -0.13
C GLU A 59 -4.48 10.67 1.14
N LEU A 60 -4.72 11.37 2.25
CA LEU A 60 -4.33 10.90 3.58
C LEU A 60 -5.32 11.43 4.62
N THR A 61 -5.94 10.52 5.38
CA THR A 61 -6.79 10.80 6.53
C THR A 61 -6.55 9.69 7.55
N LEU A 62 -6.24 10.05 8.79
CA LEU A 62 -5.99 9.06 9.86
C LEU A 62 -7.29 8.32 10.23
N PRO A 63 -7.21 7.03 10.61
CA PRO A 63 -8.36 6.35 11.19
C PRO A 63 -8.72 6.95 12.55
N ALA A 64 -10.01 7.01 12.83
CA ALA A 64 -10.55 7.39 14.13
C ALA A 64 -11.70 6.45 14.50
N ALA A 65 -12.15 6.50 15.75
CA ALA A 65 -13.19 5.60 16.27
C ALA A 65 -14.51 5.65 15.46
N SER A 66 -14.79 6.75 14.75
CA SER A 66 -16.01 6.94 13.96
C SER A 66 -15.75 7.13 12.45
N SER A 67 -14.51 7.01 11.97
CA SER A 67 -14.18 7.23 10.57
C SER A 67 -12.99 6.40 10.08
N ALA A 68 -13.14 5.84 8.90
CA ALA A 68 -12.08 5.12 8.23
C ALA A 68 -10.86 6.00 7.94
N GLY A 69 -9.67 5.44 8.18
CA GLY A 69 -8.43 5.97 7.64
C GLY A 69 -8.38 5.74 6.13
N ARG A 70 -7.88 6.71 5.39
CA ARG A 70 -7.81 6.70 3.92
C ARG A 70 -6.42 7.10 3.49
N LEU A 71 -5.76 6.25 2.73
CA LEU A 71 -4.45 6.51 2.17
C LEU A 71 -4.49 6.15 0.69
N ALA A 72 -4.13 7.06 -0.19
CA ALA A 72 -3.99 6.75 -1.59
C ALA A 72 -2.82 7.50 -2.21
N TRP A 73 -2.14 6.85 -3.14
CA TRP A 73 -1.06 7.45 -3.90
C TRP A 73 -1.23 7.17 -5.39
N ARG A 74 -0.72 8.10 -6.19
CA ARG A 74 -0.44 7.84 -7.60
C ARG A 74 0.97 7.28 -7.69
N ALA A 75 1.17 6.21 -8.45
CA ALA A 75 2.49 5.70 -8.82
C ALA A 75 2.60 5.68 -10.35
N TRP A 76 3.72 6.14 -10.91
CA TRP A 76 3.89 6.19 -12.36
C TRP A 76 5.33 5.95 -12.80
N GLN A 77 5.43 5.56 -14.07
CA GLN A 77 6.67 5.46 -14.84
C GLN A 77 6.44 6.12 -16.19
N ASP A 78 7.29 7.09 -16.52
CA ASP A 78 7.33 7.70 -17.85
C ASP A 78 8.01 6.75 -18.85
N GLY A 79 7.61 6.80 -20.11
CA GLY A 79 8.15 5.95 -21.16
C GLY A 79 7.39 6.09 -22.48
N ASP A 80 7.73 5.25 -23.44
CA ASP A 80 6.90 5.05 -24.63
C ASP A 80 5.64 4.24 -24.29
N GLU A 81 4.82 3.92 -25.29
CA GLU A 81 3.58 3.16 -25.09
C GLU A 81 3.81 1.78 -24.42
N ASP A 82 4.97 1.16 -24.66
CA ASP A 82 5.32 -0.15 -24.12
C ASP A 82 5.78 -0.07 -22.66
N ALA A 83 6.33 1.07 -22.21
CA ALA A 83 6.87 1.24 -20.87
C ALA A 83 6.03 2.15 -19.94
N ALA A 84 5.18 3.02 -20.48
CA ALA A 84 4.40 3.97 -19.68
C ALA A 84 3.36 3.26 -18.82
N LEU A 85 3.33 3.63 -17.53
CA LEU A 85 2.41 3.09 -16.54
C LEU A 85 1.96 4.20 -15.59
N ASP A 86 0.65 4.28 -15.33
CA ASP A 86 0.05 5.20 -14.37
C ASP A 86 -0.93 4.43 -13.48
N VAL A 87 -0.77 4.57 -12.17
CA VAL A 87 -1.45 3.77 -11.16
C VAL A 87 -2.01 4.69 -10.09
N TYR A 88 -3.22 4.38 -9.62
CA TYR A 88 -3.79 4.96 -8.40
C TYR A 88 -4.13 3.83 -7.43
N HIS A 89 -3.36 3.73 -6.34
CA HIS A 89 -3.49 2.68 -5.33
C HIS A 89 -4.09 3.28 -4.06
N ALA A 90 -5.25 2.78 -3.66
CA ALA A 90 -6.02 3.29 -2.53
C ALA A 90 -6.18 2.24 -1.44
N TRP A 91 -6.16 2.70 -0.20
CA TRP A 91 -6.29 1.93 1.02
C TRP A 91 -7.33 2.58 1.94
N LEU A 92 -8.13 1.74 2.57
CA LEU A 92 -9.09 2.12 3.59
C LEU A 92 -8.93 1.18 4.79
N VAL A 93 -8.77 1.76 5.98
CA VAL A 93 -8.61 1.01 7.23
C VAL A 93 -9.60 1.53 8.26
N GLU A 94 -10.48 0.66 8.76
CA GLU A 94 -11.53 1.05 9.71
C GLU A 94 -11.75 0.00 10.80
N ASP A 95 -11.99 0.48 12.02
CA ASP A 95 -12.54 -0.36 13.08
C ASP A 95 -14.02 -0.62 12.80
N LEU A 96 -14.45 -1.86 12.99
CA LEU A 96 -15.83 -2.31 12.86
C LEU A 96 -16.34 -2.84 14.21
N ASP A 97 -17.65 -3.10 14.25
CA ASP A 97 -18.28 -3.74 15.39
C ASP A 97 -17.60 -5.07 15.78
N TYR A 98 -17.78 -5.47 17.04
CA TYR A 98 -17.22 -6.69 17.61
C TYR A 98 -15.68 -6.75 17.63
N GLY A 99 -15.01 -5.58 17.60
CA GLY A 99 -13.55 -5.48 17.68
C GLY A 99 -12.85 -6.05 16.45
N SER A 100 -13.50 -5.95 15.29
CA SER A 100 -12.94 -6.36 14.00
C SER A 100 -12.32 -5.16 13.28
N VAL A 101 -11.35 -5.40 12.40
CA VAL A 101 -10.77 -4.36 11.54
C VAL A 101 -10.97 -4.76 10.10
N ARG A 102 -11.39 -3.80 9.28
CA ARG A 102 -11.38 -3.95 7.82
C ARG A 102 -10.19 -3.21 7.25
N ILE A 103 -9.44 -3.92 6.41
CA ILE A 103 -8.39 -3.37 5.56
C ILE A 103 -8.82 -3.64 4.12
N LEU A 104 -9.12 -2.59 3.39
CA LEU A 104 -9.48 -2.65 1.98
C LEU A 104 -8.37 -1.98 1.17
N THR A 105 -7.94 -2.63 0.09
CA THR A 105 -7.09 -2.03 -0.91
C THR A 105 -7.68 -2.22 -2.31
N GLN A 106 -7.58 -1.19 -3.13
CA GLN A 106 -8.01 -1.20 -4.52
C GLN A 106 -7.03 -0.40 -5.36
N GLU A 107 -6.80 -0.84 -6.59
CA GLU A 107 -5.88 -0.18 -7.49
C GLU A 107 -6.48 -0.04 -8.89
N SER A 108 -6.31 1.14 -9.48
CA SER A 108 -6.65 1.43 -10.88
C SER A 108 -5.37 1.69 -11.65
N GLN A 109 -5.25 1.12 -12.85
CA GLN A 109 -4.03 1.16 -13.65
C GLN A 109 -4.35 1.54 -15.10
N ILE A 110 -3.46 2.32 -15.71
CA ILE A 110 -3.50 2.74 -17.12
C ILE A 110 -2.13 2.48 -17.75
N GLY A 111 -2.13 1.90 -18.96
CA GLY A 111 -0.91 1.62 -19.73
C GLY A 111 -0.93 0.23 -20.36
N LYS A 112 -0.10 0.00 -21.38
CA LYS A 112 0.03 -1.31 -22.01
C LYS A 112 0.55 -2.38 -21.04
N PRO A 113 1.50 -2.10 -20.13
CA PRO A 113 1.87 -3.05 -19.07
C PRO A 113 0.69 -3.44 -18.17
N ALA A 114 -0.16 -2.48 -17.79
CA ALA A 114 -1.36 -2.75 -16.98
C ALA A 114 -2.37 -3.64 -17.71
N ALA A 115 -2.59 -3.40 -19.01
CA ALA A 115 -3.46 -4.24 -19.83
C ALA A 115 -2.95 -5.69 -19.90
N GLN A 116 -1.63 -5.90 -19.97
CA GLN A 116 -1.05 -7.24 -19.93
C GLN A 116 -1.28 -7.91 -18.56
N LEU A 117 -1.01 -7.19 -17.45
CA LEU A 117 -1.26 -7.69 -16.09
C LEU A 117 -2.72 -8.13 -15.87
N ALA A 118 -3.68 -7.38 -16.42
CA ALA A 118 -5.10 -7.69 -16.30
C ALA A 118 -5.50 -9.05 -16.92
N THR A 119 -4.75 -9.51 -17.93
CA THR A 119 -5.00 -10.78 -18.62
C THR A 119 -4.27 -11.97 -18.00
N ALA A 120 -3.27 -11.74 -17.13
CA ALA A 120 -2.44 -12.79 -16.56
C ALA A 120 -3.25 -13.79 -15.72
N LYS A 121 -2.86 -15.08 -15.82
CA LYS A 121 -3.41 -16.18 -15.02
C LYS A 121 -2.24 -17.01 -14.42
N PRO A 122 -2.12 -17.10 -13.09
CA PRO A 122 -2.97 -16.46 -12.08
C PRO A 122 -2.85 -14.92 -12.10
N ASN A 123 -3.84 -14.21 -11.56
CA ASN A 123 -3.82 -12.74 -11.54
C ASN A 123 -2.76 -12.25 -10.55
N LEU A 124 -1.68 -11.67 -11.08
CA LEU A 124 -0.53 -11.24 -10.29
C LEU A 124 -0.89 -10.11 -9.31
N MET A 125 -1.62 -9.09 -9.77
CA MET A 125 -2.03 -7.95 -8.92
C MET A 125 -2.91 -8.41 -7.76
N LEU A 126 -3.89 -9.26 -8.03
CA LEU A 126 -4.79 -9.80 -7.00
C LEU A 126 -4.01 -10.56 -5.92
N ASN A 127 -3.15 -11.48 -6.35
CA ASN A 127 -2.39 -12.31 -5.41
C ASN A 127 -1.35 -11.49 -4.64
N GLY A 128 -0.68 -10.54 -5.30
CA GLY A 128 0.28 -9.67 -4.64
C GLY A 128 -0.36 -8.73 -3.62
N HIS A 129 -1.56 -8.22 -3.90
CA HIS A 129 -2.30 -7.39 -2.93
C HIS A 129 -2.87 -8.21 -1.78
N GLN A 130 -3.31 -9.44 -2.05
CA GLN A 130 -3.73 -10.36 -0.98
C GLN A 130 -2.55 -10.69 -0.05
N ASP A 131 -1.37 -10.97 -0.60
CA ASP A 131 -0.15 -11.20 0.16
C ASP A 131 0.26 -9.98 1.00
N TRP A 132 0.11 -8.77 0.46
CA TRP A 132 0.34 -7.52 1.21
C TRP A 132 -0.62 -7.43 2.42
N LEU A 133 -1.93 -7.64 2.20
CA LEU A 133 -2.93 -7.62 3.28
C LEU A 133 -2.63 -8.64 4.38
N ASP A 134 -2.37 -9.89 3.99
CA ASP A 134 -2.11 -10.99 4.93
C ASP A 134 -0.84 -10.73 5.74
N SER A 135 0.22 -10.25 5.08
CA SER A 135 1.50 -9.93 5.70
C SER A 135 1.43 -8.73 6.62
N LEU A 136 0.72 -7.66 6.24
CA LEU A 136 0.48 -6.50 7.09
C LEU A 136 -0.28 -6.89 8.37
N VAL A 137 -1.31 -7.74 8.26
CA VAL A 137 -2.06 -8.26 9.41
C VAL A 137 -1.17 -9.11 10.32
N LYS A 138 -0.37 -10.01 9.74
CA LYS A 138 0.56 -10.86 10.49
C LYS A 138 1.57 -10.01 11.25
N PHE A 139 2.23 -9.08 10.55
CA PHE A 139 3.23 -8.19 11.12
C PHE A 139 2.64 -7.35 12.26
N THR A 140 1.47 -6.75 12.04
CA THR A 140 0.76 -5.96 13.06
C THR A 140 0.53 -6.79 14.32
N LYS A 141 -0.02 -8.01 14.18
CA LYS A 141 -0.27 -8.91 15.33
C LYS A 141 1.01 -9.27 16.09
N GLU A 142 2.11 -9.50 15.39
CA GLU A 142 3.39 -9.87 15.99
C GLU A 142 4.02 -8.69 16.73
N SER A 143 4.01 -7.49 16.14
CA SER A 143 4.54 -6.27 16.78
C SER A 143 3.71 -5.85 18.00
N THR A 144 2.39 -6.04 17.99
CA THR A 144 1.54 -5.68 19.13
C THR A 144 1.63 -6.65 20.31
N LYS A 145 2.11 -7.87 20.10
CA LYS A 145 2.36 -8.83 21.20
C LYS A 145 3.67 -8.57 21.93
N GLN A 146 4.58 -7.83 21.30
CA GLN A 146 5.91 -7.52 21.82
C GLN A 146 5.97 -6.16 22.54
N ALA A 147 4.89 -5.37 22.44
CA ALA A 147 4.70 -4.11 23.15
C ALA A 147 3.97 -4.36 24.48
#